data_AF-A0A969ARS3-F1
#
_entry.id   AF-A0A969ARS3-F1
#
_cell.length_a   1.000
_cell.length_b   1.000
_cell.length_c   1.000
_cell.angle_alpha   90.00
_cell.angle_beta   90.00
_cell.angle_gamma   90.00
#
_symmetry.space_group_name_H-M   'P 1'
#
loop_
_entity.id
_entity.type
_entity.pdbx_description
1 polymer ?
#
loop_
_entity_poly.entity_id
_entity_poly.type
_entity_poly.pdbx_seq_one_letter_code
_entity_poly.pdbx_strand_id
1 'polypeptide(L)'
;PETAAIPVIFMTALSDIFDKVKGFEIGAVDYITKPFQQEEVIARVKLHLRLHHLSQKLSHKVEEQAETEAKLQRLNQELEARSRPERRSYRPRFSSSNKCRRN
;
A
#
# COMPACT_ATOMS: atom_id res chain seq x y z
N PRO A 1 -5.99 6.43 -18.56
CA PRO A 1 -7.07 7.32 -19.08
C PRO A 1 -7.86 7.86 -17.88
N GLU A 2 -8.27 9.11 -17.91
CA GLU A 2 -8.92 9.81 -16.78
C GLU A 2 -10.24 9.16 -16.33
N THR A 3 -10.90 8.42 -17.22
CA THR A 3 -12.18 7.74 -16.98
C THR A 3 -12.05 6.31 -16.45
N ALA A 4 -10.83 5.79 -16.23
CA ALA A 4 -10.61 4.40 -15.82
C ALA A 4 -11.21 4.04 -14.45
N ALA A 5 -11.47 5.03 -13.59
CA ALA A 5 -12.04 4.83 -12.26
C ALA A 5 -13.59 4.74 -12.26
N ILE A 6 -14.24 5.03 -13.39
CA ILE A 6 -15.71 5.06 -13.47
C ILE A 6 -16.23 3.63 -13.70
N PRO A 7 -17.04 3.05 -12.79
CA PRO A 7 -17.61 1.72 -12.99
C PRO A 7 -18.64 1.75 -14.11
N VAL A 8 -18.43 0.94 -15.16
CA VAL A 8 -19.35 0.80 -16.30
C VAL A 8 -20.15 -0.50 -16.17
N ILE A 9 -21.48 -0.39 -16.18
CA ILE A 9 -22.41 -1.53 -16.08
C ILE A 9 -23.14 -1.70 -17.42
N PHE A 10 -23.03 -2.89 -18.02
CA PHE A 10 -23.71 -3.22 -19.28
C PHE A 10 -25.03 -3.97 -19.02
N MET A 11 -26.09 -3.63 -19.75
CA MET A 11 -27.36 -4.37 -19.71
C MET A 11 -27.47 -5.28 -20.94
N THR A 12 -27.78 -6.56 -20.75
CA THR A 12 -27.80 -7.58 -21.84
C THR A 12 -29.09 -8.39 -21.82
N ALA A 13 -29.55 -8.88 -22.98
CA ALA A 13 -30.64 -9.85 -23.07
C ALA A 13 -30.10 -11.28 -22.84
N LEU A 14 -30.95 -12.18 -22.33
CA LEU A 14 -30.62 -13.58 -22.01
C LEU A 14 -29.95 -14.35 -23.17
N SER A 15 -30.23 -13.98 -24.42
CA SER A 15 -29.71 -14.63 -25.63
C SER A 15 -28.23 -14.35 -25.94
N ASP A 16 -27.62 -13.42 -25.21
CA ASP A 16 -26.30 -12.83 -25.53
C ASP A 16 -25.18 -13.33 -24.58
N ILE A 17 -25.48 -14.34 -23.76
CA ILE A 17 -24.56 -14.85 -22.73
C ILE A 17 -23.31 -15.48 -23.37
N PHE A 18 -23.41 -16.03 -24.58
CA PHE A 18 -22.28 -16.61 -25.30
C PHE A 18 -21.27 -15.56 -25.80
N ASP A 19 -21.70 -14.32 -26.01
CA ASP A 19 -20.82 -13.20 -26.37
C ASP A 19 -20.23 -12.47 -25.15
N LYS A 20 -20.77 -12.70 -23.94
CA LYS A 20 -20.25 -12.11 -22.69
C LYS A 20 -18.83 -12.55 -22.35
N VAL A 21 -18.48 -13.81 -22.63
CA VAL A 21 -17.16 -14.35 -22.28
C VAL A 21 -16.05 -13.67 -23.09
N LYS A 22 -16.33 -13.25 -24.33
CA LYS A 22 -15.40 -12.44 -25.14
C LYS A 22 -15.41 -10.95 -24.76
N GLY A 23 -16.50 -10.44 -24.19
CA GLY A 23 -16.61 -9.06 -23.72
C GLY A 23 -15.90 -8.77 -22.38
N PHE A 24 -15.70 -9.79 -21.54
CA PHE A 24 -15.00 -9.65 -20.25
C PHE A 24 -13.52 -9.26 -20.40
N GLU A 25 -12.87 -9.59 -21.52
CA GLU A 25 -11.49 -9.17 -21.80
C GLU A 25 -11.36 -7.67 -22.10
N ILE A 26 -12.48 -6.96 -22.38
CA ILE A 26 -12.50 -5.55 -22.77
C ILE A 26 -12.70 -4.61 -21.55
N GLY A 27 -12.72 -5.16 -20.32
CA GLY A 27 -12.77 -4.36 -19.08
C GLY A 27 -14.18 -4.00 -18.59
N ALA A 28 -15.20 -4.76 -18.98
CA ALA A 28 -16.55 -4.61 -18.44
C ALA A 28 -16.62 -5.09 -16.99
N VAL A 29 -17.03 -4.21 -16.06
CA VAL A 29 -16.99 -4.46 -14.61
C VAL A 29 -18.25 -5.18 -14.11
N ASP A 30 -19.41 -5.07 -14.78
CA ASP A 30 -20.63 -5.80 -14.40
C ASP A 30 -21.67 -5.91 -15.53
N TYR A 31 -22.43 -7.02 -15.56
CA TYR A 31 -23.48 -7.30 -16.53
C TYR A 31 -24.81 -7.59 -15.84
N ILE A 32 -25.87 -6.82 -16.16
CA ILE A 32 -27.23 -7.07 -15.66
C ILE A 32 -28.08 -7.66 -16.80
N THR A 33 -28.62 -8.86 -16.60
CA THR A 33 -29.52 -9.52 -17.55
C THR A 33 -30.96 -9.01 -17.42
N LYS A 34 -31.62 -8.72 -18.55
CA LYS A 34 -33.06 -8.43 -18.59
C LYS A 34 -33.90 -9.72 -18.64
N PRO A 35 -35.13 -9.73 -18.07
CA PRO A 35 -35.74 -8.64 -17.29
C PRO A 35 -35.16 -8.58 -15.87
N PHE A 36 -34.68 -7.41 -15.45
CA PHE A 36 -34.09 -7.21 -14.12
C PHE A 36 -35.13 -6.66 -13.15
N GLN A 37 -34.94 -6.96 -11.87
CA GLN A 37 -35.66 -6.31 -10.79
C GLN A 37 -34.95 -5.00 -10.43
N GLN A 38 -35.70 -3.94 -10.14
CA GLN A 38 -35.15 -2.62 -9.83
C GLN A 38 -34.20 -2.67 -8.61
N GLU A 39 -34.52 -3.55 -7.66
CA GLU A 39 -33.75 -3.82 -6.45
C GLU A 39 -32.35 -4.36 -6.77
N GLU A 40 -32.21 -5.21 -7.79
CA GLU A 40 -30.93 -5.77 -8.20
C GLU A 40 -30.00 -4.67 -8.75
N VAL A 41 -30.53 -3.78 -9.58
CA VAL A 41 -29.77 -2.66 -10.14
C VAL A 41 -29.30 -1.73 -9.04
N ILE A 42 -30.18 -1.37 -8.11
CA ILE A 42 -29.85 -0.49 -6.98
C ILE A 42 -28.77 -1.14 -6.09
N ALA A 43 -28.85 -2.44 -5.83
CA ALA A 43 -27.85 -3.15 -5.04
C ALA A 43 -26.47 -3.14 -5.71
N ARG A 44 -26.41 -3.40 -7.03
CA ARG A 44 -25.15 -3.38 -7.79
C ARG A 44 -24.52 -2.00 -7.87
N VAL A 45 -25.31 -0.95 -8.11
CA VAL A 45 -24.82 0.43 -8.09
C VAL A 45 -24.24 0.79 -6.72
N LYS A 46 -24.95 0.45 -5.63
CA LYS A 46 -24.46 0.68 -4.26
C LYS A 46 -23.16 -0.07 -3.98
N LEU A 47 -23.03 -1.31 -4.46
CA LEU A 47 -21.80 -2.10 -4.31
C LEU A 47 -20.62 -1.43 -5.01
N HIS A 48 -20.77 -1.09 -6.30
CA HIS A 48 -19.70 -0.46 -7.07
C HIS A 48 -19.26 0.89 -6.51
N LEU A 49 -20.21 1.73 -6.08
CA LEU A 49 -19.89 3.00 -5.42
C LEU A 49 -19.15 2.78 -4.09
N ARG A 50 -19.55 1.78 -3.30
CA ARG A 50 -18.88 1.45 -2.04
C ARG A 50 -17.46 0.97 -2.29
N LEU A 51 -17.26 0.07 -3.26
CA LEU A 51 -15.93 -0.44 -3.61
C LEU A 51 -15.01 0.68 -4.10
N HIS A 52 -15.50 1.55 -4.98
CA HIS A 52 -14.76 2.71 -5.45
C HIS A 52 -14.33 3.61 -4.29
N HIS A 53 -15.26 3.95 -3.39
CA HIS A 53 -14.95 4.81 -2.25
C HIS A 53 -13.97 4.18 -1.26
N LEU A 54 -14.09 2.86 -1.02
CA LEU A 54 -13.13 2.13 -0.17
C LEU A 54 -11.74 2.08 -0.81
N SER A 55 -11.66 1.85 -2.12
CA SER A 55 -10.40 1.86 -2.86
C SER A 55 -9.71 3.23 -2.76
N GLN A 56 -10.46 4.32 -2.97
CA GLN A 56 -9.91 5.68 -2.83
C GLN A 56 -9.40 5.96 -1.41
N LYS A 57 -10.17 5.55 -0.39
CA LYS A 57 -9.75 5.69 1.02
C LYS A 57 -8.49 4.91 1.34
N LEU A 58 -8.35 3.69 0.81
CA LEU A 58 -7.15 2.88 0.98
C LEU A 58 -5.94 3.54 0.30
N SER A 59 -6.09 4.01 -0.94
CA SER A 59 -5.01 4.70 -1.66
C SER A 59 -4.52 5.93 -0.88
N HIS A 60 -5.43 6.77 -0.38
CA HIS A 60 -5.06 7.93 0.43
C HIS A 60 -4.33 7.54 1.73
N LYS A 61 -4.80 6.49 2.42
CA LYS A 61 -4.14 6.01 3.64
C LYS A 61 -2.74 5.47 3.39
N VAL A 62 -2.54 4.77 2.28
CA VAL A 62 -1.22 4.25 1.89
C VAL A 62 -0.25 5.41 1.62
N GLU A 63 -0.70 6.47 0.96
CA GLU A 63 0.10 7.66 0.70
C GLU A 63 0.48 8.38 2.00
N GLU A 64 -0.50 8.61 2.88
CA GLU A 64 -0.27 9.21 4.21
C GLU A 64 0.70 8.39 5.07
N GLN A 65 0.58 7.06 5.03
CA GLN A 65 1.49 6.14 5.71
C GLN A 65 2.92 6.24 5.15
N ALA A 66 3.07 6.26 3.83
CA ALA A 66 4.37 6.38 3.18
C ALA A 66 5.08 7.69 3.56
N GLU A 67 4.35 8.81 3.62
CA GLU A 67 4.89 10.10 4.06
C GLU A 67 5.34 10.06 5.52
N THR A 68 4.50 9.49 6.38
CA THR A 68 4.78 9.39 7.82
C THR A 68 5.99 8.50 8.08
N GLU A 69 6.07 7.36 7.40
CA GLU A 69 7.20 6.44 7.47
C GLU A 69 8.50 7.11 6.99
N ALA A 70 8.46 7.81 5.85
CA ALA A 70 9.61 8.55 5.35
C ALA A 70 10.09 9.62 6.35
N LYS A 71 9.16 10.32 7.01
CA LYS A 71 9.48 11.31 8.05
C LYS A 71 10.11 10.66 9.28
N LEU A 72 9.56 9.55 9.77
CA LEU A 72 10.11 8.81 10.90
C LEU A 72 11.51 8.29 10.61
N GLN A 73 11.74 7.76 9.40
CA GLN A 73 13.06 7.29 8.99
C GLN A 73 14.09 8.42 8.97
N ARG A 74 13.74 9.60 8.46
CA ARG A 74 14.63 10.78 8.46
C ARG A 74 15.01 11.20 9.87
N LEU A 75 14.03 11.29 10.77
CA LEU A 75 14.28 11.65 12.17
C LEU A 75 15.16 10.61 12.87
N ASN A 76 14.93 9.32 12.62
CA ASN A 76 15.75 8.26 13.20
C ASN A 76 17.20 8.34 12.70
N GLN A 77 17.42 8.59 11.41
CA GLN A 77 18.76 8.79 10.85
C GLN A 77 19.48 9.99 11.47
N GLU A 78 18.76 11.09 11.73
CA GLU A 78 19.34 12.26 12.40
C GLU A 78 19.76 11.95 13.84
N LEU A 79 18.91 11.23 14.58
CA LEU A 79 19.22 10.79 15.94
C LEU A 79 20.41 9.82 15.97
N GLU A 80 20.50 8.90 15.01
CA GLU A 80 21.64 7.98 14.86
C GLU A 80 22.93 8.74 14.50
N ALA A 81 22.85 9.76 13.65
CA ALA A 81 24.00 10.61 13.32
C ALA A 81 24.49 11.40 14.54
N ARG A 82 23.57 11.89 15.38
CA ARG A 82 23.89 12.60 16.63
C ARG A 82 24.40 11.66 17.73
N SER A 83 23.90 10.43 17.78
CA SER A 83 24.29 9.45 18.80
C SER A 83 25.54 8.64 18.42
N ARG A 84 26.26 9.01 17.34
CA ARG A 84 27.55 8.41 16.99
C ARG A 84 28.42 8.33 18.24
N PRO A 85 28.71 7.13 18.74
CA PRO A 85 29.46 6.99 19.97
C PRO A 85 30.81 7.64 19.72
N GLU A 86 31.09 8.68 20.50
CA GLU A 86 32.43 9.18 20.70
C GLU A 86 33.26 7.93 21.01
N ARG A 87 34.13 7.52 20.08
CA ARG A 87 35.06 6.41 20.29
C ARG A 87 35.98 6.86 21.41
N ARG A 88 35.50 6.73 22.65
CA ARG A 88 36.25 7.04 23.84
C ARG A 88 37.41 6.08 23.82
N SER A 89 38.56 6.65 23.54
CA SER A 89 39.85 6.00 23.55
C SER A 89 40.04 5.27 24.87
N TYR A 90 39.64 4.00 24.91
CA TYR A 90 40.09 3.08 25.94
C TYR A 90 41.58 2.85 25.71
N ARG A 91 42.41 3.79 26.18
CA ARG A 91 43.84 3.57 26.37
C ARG A 91 43.97 2.67 27.61
N PRO A 92 44.40 1.41 27.48
CA PRO A 92 44.68 0.62 28.66
C PRO A 92 45.91 1.25 29.33
N ARG A 93 45.76 1.75 30.56
CA ARG A 93 46.90 2.10 31.41
C ARG A 93 47.61 0.81 31.79
N PHE A 94 48.57 0.38 30.97
CA PHE A 94 49.57 -0.53 31.46
C PHE A 94 50.46 0.22 32.45
N SER A 95 50.22 -0.02 33.74
CA SER A 95 51.12 0.42 34.81
C SER A 95 52.37 -0.44 34.80
N SER A 96 53.50 0.16 34.41
CA SER A 96 54.81 -0.40 34.64
C SER A 96 55.03 -0.59 36.14
N SER A 97 55.20 -1.82 36.61
CA SER A 97 55.90 -2.09 37.87
C SER A 97 56.41 -3.53 37.96
N ASN A 98 57.73 -3.61 37.82
CA ASN A 98 58.65 -4.42 38.61
C ASN A 98 58.85 -5.92 38.34
N LYS A 99 60.16 -6.23 38.33
CA LYS A 99 60.84 -7.51 38.61
C LYS A 99 60.87 -8.53 37.47
N CYS A 100 62.02 -8.57 36.80
CA CYS A 100 62.89 -9.75 36.92
C CYS A 100 64.35 -9.40 36.60
N ARG A 101 65.15 -9.26 37.66
CA ARG A 101 66.56 -9.68 37.65
C ARG A 101 66.58 -11.20 37.47
N ARG A 102 67.46 -11.73 36.62
CA ARG A 102 68.60 -12.58 37.01
C ARG A 102 69.18 -13.33 35.81
N ASN A 103 70.52 -13.22 35.76
CA ASN A 103 71.55 -14.03 35.11
C ASN A 103 71.49 -14.26 33.62
#